data_AF-J0P3U6-F1
#
_entry.id   AF-J0P3U6-F1
#
_cell.length_a   1.000
_cell.length_b   1.000
_cell.length_c   1.000
_cell.angle_alpha   90.00
_cell.angle_beta   90.00
_cell.angle_gamma   90.00
#
_symmetry.space_group_name_H-M   'P 1'
#
loop_
_entity.id
_entity.type
_entity.pdbx_description
1 polymer ?
#
loop_
_entity_poly.entity_id
_entity_poly.type
_entity_poly.pdbx_seq_one_letter_code
_entity_poly.pdbx_strand_id
1 'polypeptide(L)'
;MNWKMLFIDNQFGKGKIPSPIAQVLGIFGVALLMMLAGGFSDSANWSWMVAGAMLMLYALINNLLSIFAAQRMRYYQFSIYGTMFLFVALGGLAQLISGQSIFEGAANNRSIFIVLLLAYFSLMGLAFMLRSLADFMKAKDEEIHKN
;
A
#
# COMPACT_ATOMS: atom_id res chain seq x y z
N MET A 1 26.43 -1.10 -0.84
CA MET A 1 25.30 -0.84 -1.76
C MET A 1 24.92 -2.16 -2.42
N ASN A 2 23.75 -2.71 -2.11
CA ASN A 2 23.40 -4.11 -2.40
C ASN A 2 22.83 -4.23 -3.82
N TRP A 3 23.52 -4.96 -4.70
CA TRP A 3 23.20 -5.13 -6.13
C TRP A 3 21.80 -5.71 -6.39
N LYS A 4 21.20 -6.40 -5.40
CA LYS A 4 19.83 -6.92 -5.50
C LYS A 4 18.76 -5.81 -5.60
N MET A 5 19.04 -4.60 -5.13
CA MET A 5 18.11 -3.46 -5.22
C MET A 5 17.95 -2.95 -6.66
N LEU A 6 19.02 -3.01 -7.46
CA LEU A 6 19.04 -2.63 -8.88
C LEU A 6 18.23 -3.56 -9.78
N PHE A 7 18.05 -4.83 -9.38
CA PHE A 7 17.27 -5.81 -10.16
C PHE A 7 15.77 -5.74 -9.90
N ILE A 8 15.31 -5.05 -8.85
CA ILE A 8 13.88 -4.94 -8.54
C ILE A 8 13.23 -3.85 -9.42
N ASP A 9 13.90 -2.73 -9.64
CA ASP A 9 13.34 -1.60 -10.40
C ASP A 9 13.29 -1.85 -11.92
N ASN A 10 14.22 -2.64 -12.48
CA ASN A 10 14.32 -2.88 -13.93
C ASN A 10 13.28 -3.89 -14.49
N GLN A 11 12.23 -4.19 -13.72
CA GLN A 11 11.32 -5.30 -14.00
C GLN A 11 9.84 -4.88 -14.01
N PHE A 12 9.55 -3.61 -13.70
CA PHE A 12 8.18 -3.08 -13.66
C PHE A 12 7.81 -2.23 -14.90
N GLY A 13 8.69 -2.14 -15.90
CA GLY A 13 8.44 -1.51 -17.21
C GLY A 13 9.44 -0.40 -17.55
N LYS A 14 9.49 0.05 -18.82
CA LYS A 14 10.41 1.10 -19.34
C LYS A 14 10.15 2.52 -18.79
N GLY A 15 9.53 2.65 -17.63
CA GLY A 15 9.27 3.90 -16.94
C GLY A 15 9.62 3.79 -15.46
N LYS A 16 9.98 4.92 -14.85
CA LYS A 16 10.38 5.06 -13.44
C LYS A 16 9.20 4.85 -12.48
N ILE A 17 8.43 3.77 -12.63
CA ILE A 17 7.36 3.43 -11.67
C ILE A 17 8.05 2.88 -10.41
N PRO A 18 7.88 3.53 -9.25
CA PRO A 18 8.54 3.09 -8.03
C PRO A 18 8.03 1.71 -7.64
N SER A 19 8.94 0.79 -7.32
CA SER A 19 8.58 -0.56 -6.89
C SER A 19 7.70 -0.52 -5.63
N PRO A 20 6.78 -1.48 -5.42
CA PRO A 20 5.95 -1.54 -4.21
C PRO A 20 6.79 -1.52 -2.93
N ILE A 21 7.97 -2.14 -2.95
CA ILE A 21 8.91 -2.15 -1.82
C ILE A 21 9.46 -0.75 -1.54
N ALA A 22 9.84 0.01 -2.57
CA ALA A 22 10.28 1.39 -2.40
C ALA A 22 9.16 2.27 -1.81
N GLN A 23 7.91 2.06 -2.25
CA GLN A 23 6.74 2.75 -1.68
C GLN A 23 6.54 2.39 -0.21
N VAL A 24 6.65 1.10 0.16
CA VAL A 24 6.56 0.63 1.55
C VAL A 24 7.61 1.30 2.42
N LEU A 25 8.88 1.31 1.98
CA LEU A 25 9.98 1.92 2.75
C LEU A 25 9.76 3.43 2.94
N GLY A 26 9.34 4.14 1.89
CA GLY A 26 9.04 5.56 1.97
C GLY A 26 7.90 5.87 2.94
N ILE A 27 6.78 5.14 2.81
CA ILE A 27 5.61 5.35 3.67
C ILE A 27 5.89 4.97 5.11
N PHE A 28 6.57 3.84 5.35
CA PHE A 28 6.97 3.44 6.69
C PHE A 28 7.90 4.48 7.33
N GLY A 29 8.90 4.98 6.59
CA GLY A 29 9.82 6.00 7.07
C GLY A 29 9.11 7.30 7.45
N VAL A 30 8.20 7.80 6.59
CA VAL A 30 7.40 8.99 6.88
C VAL A 30 6.48 8.76 8.08
N ALA A 31 5.80 7.60 8.14
CA ALA A 31 4.94 7.24 9.26
C ALA A 31 5.69 7.23 10.59
N LEU A 32 6.89 6.64 10.62
CA LEU A 32 7.73 6.58 11.81
C LEU A 32 8.10 7.98 12.29
N LEU A 33 8.55 8.85 11.38
CA LEU A 33 8.89 10.25 11.71
C LEU A 33 7.68 11.01 12.27
N MET A 34 6.50 10.84 11.67
CA MET A 34 5.26 11.48 12.13
C MET A 34 4.80 10.96 13.49
N MET A 35 4.96 9.65 13.75
CA MET A 35 4.63 9.06 15.05
C MET A 35 5.58 9.55 16.14
N LEU A 36 6.88 9.64 15.86
CA LEU A 36 7.88 10.15 16.80
C LEU A 36 7.71 11.65 17.07
N ALA A 37 7.44 12.45 16.03
CA ALA A 37 7.11 13.87 16.18
C ALA A 37 5.80 14.08 16.95
N GLY A 38 4.87 13.13 16.85
CA GLY A 38 3.62 13.12 17.59
C GLY A 38 3.74 12.84 19.09
N GLY A 39 4.89 12.33 19.55
CA GLY A 39 5.20 12.13 20.97
C GLY A 39 5.24 13.44 21.78
N PHE A 40 5.24 14.60 21.11
CA PHE A 40 5.02 15.91 21.74
C PHE A 40 3.54 16.28 21.92
N SER A 41 2.62 15.46 21.39
CA SER A 41 1.18 15.59 21.61
C SER A 41 0.74 14.51 22.61
N ASP A 42 0.03 14.89 23.68
CA ASP A 42 -0.50 13.98 24.70
C ASP A 42 -1.62 13.04 24.20
N SER A 43 -1.82 12.95 22.87
CA SER A 43 -2.92 12.17 22.31
C SER A 43 -2.45 10.76 21.93
N ALA A 44 -2.78 9.78 22.77
CA ALA A 44 -2.59 8.35 22.49
C ALA A 44 -3.23 7.90 21.16
N ASN A 45 -4.18 8.67 20.63
CA ASN A 45 -4.83 8.42 19.34
C ASN A 45 -3.98 8.85 18.12
N TRP A 46 -2.99 9.73 18.28
CA TRP A 46 -2.20 10.25 17.17
C TRP A 46 -1.53 9.15 16.36
N SER A 47 -0.83 8.22 17.03
CA SER A 47 -0.12 7.13 16.36
C SER A 47 -1.06 6.21 15.59
N TRP A 48 -2.28 5.97 16.10
CA TRP A 48 -3.30 5.19 15.39
C TRP A 48 -3.82 5.91 14.15
N MET A 49 -4.03 7.23 14.23
CA MET A 49 -4.45 8.05 13.08
C MET A 49 -3.37 8.08 12.00
N VAL A 50 -2.10 8.27 12.38
CA VAL A 50 -0.96 8.23 11.44
C VAL A 50 -0.86 6.85 10.79
N ALA A 51 -0.95 5.77 11.57
CA ALA A 51 -0.90 4.41 11.03
C ALA A 51 -1.97 4.20 9.96
N GLY A 52 -3.23 4.55 10.27
CA GLY A 52 -4.35 4.41 9.34
C GLY A 52 -4.19 5.26 8.08
N ALA A 53 -3.87 6.55 8.23
CA ALA A 53 -3.66 7.46 7.12
C ALA A 53 -2.56 6.96 6.17
N MET A 54 -1.45 6.47 6.71
CA MET A 54 -0.31 5.98 5.93
C MET A 54 -0.62 4.65 5.23
N LEU A 55 -1.37 3.75 5.87
CA LEU A 55 -1.84 2.51 5.23
C LEU A 55 -2.77 2.82 4.05
N MET A 56 -3.66 3.81 4.19
CA MET A 56 -4.54 4.25 3.10
C MET A 56 -3.79 4.99 1.99
N LEU A 57 -2.82 5.82 2.34
CA LEU A 57 -1.97 6.48 1.35
C LEU A 57 -1.24 5.45 0.50
N TYR A 58 -0.68 4.41 1.13
CA TYR A 58 -0.08 3.28 0.42
C TYR A 58 -1.13 2.61 -0.47
N ALA A 59 -2.32 2.32 0.06
CA ALA A 59 -3.38 1.69 -0.70
C ALA A 59 -3.72 2.46 -1.98
N LEU A 60 -3.89 3.78 -1.90
CA LEU A 60 -4.24 4.61 -3.06
C LEU A 60 -3.11 4.67 -4.09
N ILE A 61 -1.89 5.00 -3.64
CA ILE A 61 -0.73 5.14 -4.54
C ILE A 61 -0.42 3.80 -5.20
N ASN A 62 -0.39 2.73 -4.41
CA ASN A 62 -0.04 1.40 -4.91
C ASN A 62 -1.04 0.90 -5.96
N ASN A 63 -2.34 1.06 -5.70
CA ASN A 63 -3.39 0.66 -6.62
C ASN A 63 -3.44 1.52 -7.89
N LEU A 64 -3.15 2.81 -7.81
CA LEU A 64 -3.05 3.66 -8.99
C LEU A 64 -1.87 3.25 -9.87
N LEU A 65 -0.71 2.99 -9.27
CA LEU A 65 0.52 2.61 -9.98
C LEU A 65 0.48 1.16 -10.50
N SER A 66 -0.26 0.27 -9.84
CA SER A 66 -0.42 -1.13 -10.27
C SER A 66 -1.04 -1.24 -11.66
N ILE A 67 -1.90 -0.29 -12.02
CA ILE A 67 -2.51 -0.21 -13.35
C ILE A 67 -1.44 -0.02 -14.41
N PHE A 68 -0.37 0.74 -14.16
CA PHE A 68 0.65 1.03 -15.18
C PHE A 68 1.81 0.03 -15.20
N ALA A 69 1.84 -0.93 -14.27
CA ALA A 69 2.93 -1.90 -14.17
C ALA A 69 2.98 -2.83 -15.39
N ALA A 70 4.19 -3.07 -15.90
CA ALA A 70 4.42 -4.00 -17.02
C ALA A 70 4.23 -5.47 -16.57
N GLN A 71 4.83 -5.85 -15.45
CA GLN A 71 4.68 -7.20 -14.86
C GLN A 71 3.57 -7.18 -13.80
N ARG A 72 2.32 -7.33 -14.25
CA ARG A 72 1.12 -7.30 -13.40
C ARG A 72 1.24 -8.23 -12.19
N MET A 73 1.27 -9.54 -12.41
CA MET A 73 1.24 -10.55 -11.33
C MET A 73 2.29 -10.29 -10.25
N ARG A 74 3.50 -9.94 -10.67
CA ARG A 74 4.61 -9.69 -9.76
C ARG A 74 4.44 -8.42 -8.94
N TYR A 75 3.95 -7.35 -9.57
CA TYR A 75 3.63 -6.10 -8.85
C TYR A 75 2.57 -6.38 -7.77
N TYR A 76 1.49 -7.11 -8.11
CA TYR A 76 0.44 -7.48 -7.15
C TYR A 76 0.98 -8.29 -5.97
N GLN A 77 1.82 -9.29 -6.21
CA GLN A 77 2.43 -10.09 -5.14
C GLN A 77 3.23 -9.23 -4.17
N PHE A 78 4.13 -8.38 -4.68
CA PHE A 78 4.90 -7.47 -3.84
C PHE A 78 4.02 -6.44 -3.13
N SER A 79 2.95 -5.99 -3.76
CA SER A 79 1.99 -5.09 -3.15
C SER A 79 1.26 -5.74 -1.96
N ILE A 80 0.84 -7.00 -2.07
CA ILE A 80 0.20 -7.75 -0.98
C ILE A 80 1.18 -7.91 0.18
N TYR A 81 2.40 -8.36 -0.08
CA TYR A 81 3.42 -8.47 0.97
C TYR A 81 3.72 -7.12 1.61
N GLY A 82 3.76 -6.05 0.82
CA GLY A 82 3.93 -4.68 1.30
C GLY A 82 2.81 -4.21 2.22
N THR A 83 1.54 -4.47 1.86
CA THR A 83 0.40 -4.13 2.72
C THR A 83 0.43 -4.91 4.02
N MET A 84 0.69 -6.22 3.96
CA MET A 84 0.75 -7.04 5.18
C MET A 84 1.85 -6.55 6.10
N PHE A 85 3.02 -6.23 5.55
CA PHE A 85 4.12 -5.64 6.30
C PHE A 85 3.70 -4.30 6.93
N LEU A 86 3.14 -3.36 6.17
CA LEU A 86 2.73 -2.06 6.71
C LEU A 86 1.63 -2.19 7.77
N PHE A 87 0.67 -3.09 7.58
CA PHE A 87 -0.37 -3.35 8.56
C PHE A 87 0.22 -3.81 9.90
N VAL A 88 1.08 -4.83 9.88
CA VAL A 88 1.70 -5.35 11.10
C VAL A 88 2.69 -4.35 11.70
N ALA A 89 3.53 -3.71 10.88
CA ALA A 89 4.58 -2.82 11.34
C ALA A 89 4.00 -1.51 11.90
N LEU A 90 3.07 -0.86 11.20
CA LEU A 90 2.45 0.38 11.68
C LEU A 90 1.48 0.12 12.83
N GLY A 91 0.72 -0.98 12.80
CA GLY A 91 -0.14 -1.39 13.91
C GLY A 91 0.66 -1.71 15.16
N GLY A 92 1.75 -2.47 15.01
CA GLY A 92 2.67 -2.79 16.10
C GLY A 92 3.36 -1.55 16.67
N LEU A 93 3.87 -0.66 15.82
CA LEU A 93 4.46 0.61 16.26
C LEU A 93 3.44 1.50 16.98
N ALA A 94 2.23 1.64 16.43
CA ALA A 94 1.18 2.42 17.06
C ALA A 94 0.81 1.85 18.43
N GLN A 95 0.74 0.52 18.57
CA GLN A 95 0.52 -0.14 19.85
C GLN A 95 1.67 0.07 20.84
N LEU A 96 2.92 -0.03 20.40
CA LEU A 96 4.09 0.22 21.26
C LEU A 96 4.17 1.66 21.75
N ILE A 97 3.84 2.64 20.88
CA ILE A 97 3.91 4.07 21.22
C ILE A 97 2.71 4.50 22.07
N SER A 98 1.50 4.02 21.74
CA SER A 98 0.28 4.41 22.47
C SER A 98 0.05 3.60 23.75
N GLY A 99 0.72 2.44 23.90
CA GLY A 99 0.48 1.49 24.99
C GLY A 99 -0.89 0.79 24.93
N GLN A 100 -1.66 0.99 23.85
CA GLN A 100 -3.03 0.51 23.71
C GLN A 100 -3.09 -0.64 22.70
N SER A 101 -3.73 -1.74 23.06
CA SER A 101 -3.93 -2.84 22.11
C SER A 101 -5.01 -2.51 21.07
N ILE A 102 -4.82 -3.05 19.86
CA ILE A 102 -5.81 -3.04 18.76
C ILE A 102 -7.13 -3.68 19.21
N PHE A 103 -7.05 -4.68 20.09
CA PHE A 103 -8.17 -5.53 20.47
C PHE A 103 -8.92 -5.06 21.72
N GLU A 104 -8.40 -4.04 22.42
CA GLU A 104 -8.88 -3.64 23.75
C GLU A 104 -9.99 -2.59 23.74
N GLY A 105 -10.48 -2.18 22.57
CA GLY A 105 -11.49 -1.14 22.49
C GLY A 105 -12.33 -1.22 21.22
N ALA A 106 -13.42 -1.97 21.28
CA ALA A 106 -14.44 -2.03 20.24
C ALA A 106 -15.18 -0.69 20.00
N ALA A 107 -14.85 0.38 20.73
CA ALA A 107 -15.54 1.67 20.71
C ALA A 107 -14.67 2.89 20.32
N ASN A 108 -13.42 2.72 19.89
CA ASN A 108 -12.54 3.86 19.53
C ASN A 108 -11.88 3.64 18.15
N ASN A 109 -11.37 4.72 17.54
CA ASN A 109 -10.82 4.90 16.19
C ASN A 109 -9.80 3.85 15.68
N ARG A 110 -9.50 2.79 16.44
CA ARG A 110 -8.53 1.72 16.13
C ARG A 110 -9.11 0.61 15.28
N SER A 111 -10.40 0.31 15.42
CA SER A 111 -11.11 -0.67 14.57
C SER A 111 -11.12 -0.26 13.09
N ILE A 112 -11.01 1.05 12.81
CA ILE A 112 -10.85 1.56 11.45
C ILE A 112 -9.63 0.96 10.77
N PHE A 113 -8.55 0.66 11.51
CA PHE A 113 -7.33 0.12 10.92
C PHE A 113 -7.55 -1.23 10.24
N ILE A 114 -8.45 -2.06 10.79
CA ILE A 114 -8.88 -3.33 10.17
C ILE A 114 -9.77 -3.04 8.94
N VAL A 115 -10.67 -2.07 9.03
CA VAL A 115 -11.50 -1.65 7.89
C VAL A 115 -10.64 -1.14 6.74
N LEU A 116 -9.55 -0.44 7.02
CA LEU A 116 -8.61 0.05 6.01
C LEU A 116 -7.87 -1.09 5.30
N LEU A 117 -7.55 -2.17 6.04
CA LEU A 117 -6.99 -3.38 5.43
C LEU A 117 -7.98 -4.02 4.44
N LEU A 118 -9.25 -4.11 4.82
CA LEU A 118 -10.30 -4.61 3.94
C LEU A 118 -10.49 -3.69 2.72
N ALA A 119 -10.51 -2.37 2.93
CA ALA A 119 -10.62 -1.39 1.86
C ALA A 119 -9.48 -1.52 0.84
N TYR A 120 -8.25 -1.81 1.30
CA TYR A 120 -7.13 -2.08 0.39
C TYR A 120 -7.41 -3.25 -0.55
N PHE A 121 -7.92 -4.38 -0.03
CA PHE A 121 -8.25 -5.54 -0.87
C PHE A 121 -9.38 -5.22 -1.86
N SER A 122 -10.38 -4.43 -1.45
CA SER A 122 -11.43 -3.96 -2.35
C SER A 122 -10.87 -3.09 -3.47
N LEU A 123 -9.99 -2.13 -3.17
CA LEU A 123 -9.31 -1.29 -4.17
C LEU A 123 -8.44 -2.13 -5.12
N MET A 124 -7.76 -3.13 -4.59
CA MET A 124 -6.93 -4.05 -5.38
C MET A 124 -7.76 -4.87 -6.37
N GLY A 125 -8.93 -5.35 -5.93
CA GLY A 125 -9.90 -6.02 -6.80
C GLY A 125 -10.37 -5.11 -7.93
N LEU A 126 -10.70 -3.85 -7.63
CA LEU A 126 -11.09 -2.86 -8.63
C LEU A 126 -9.96 -2.58 -9.63
N ALA A 127 -8.73 -2.37 -9.16
CA ALA A 127 -7.57 -2.15 -10.02
C ALA A 127 -7.32 -3.35 -10.96
N PHE A 128 -7.49 -4.57 -10.44
CA PHE A 128 -7.36 -5.78 -11.24
C PHE A 128 -8.43 -5.86 -12.34
N MET A 129 -9.69 -5.57 -12.00
CA MET A 129 -10.79 -5.54 -12.96
C MET A 129 -10.59 -4.48 -14.05
N LEU A 130 -10.22 -3.25 -13.67
CA LEU A 130 -9.97 -2.15 -14.60
C LEU A 130 -8.87 -2.51 -15.60
N ARG A 131 -7.79 -3.12 -15.13
CA ARG A 131 -6.69 -3.52 -16.01
C ARG A 131 -7.09 -4.67 -16.93
N SER A 132 -7.88 -5.63 -16.45
CA SER A 132 -8.43 -6.72 -17.29
C SER A 132 -9.38 -6.19 -18.37
N LEU A 133 -10.22 -5.21 -18.04
CA LEU A 133 -11.09 -4.53 -19.01
C LEU A 133 -10.26 -3.79 -20.07
N ALA A 134 -9.21 -3.07 -19.66
CA ALA A 134 -8.33 -2.36 -20.59
C ALA A 134 -7.63 -3.30 -21.58
N ASP A 135 -7.16 -4.47 -21.10
CA ASP A 135 -6.53 -5.46 -21.97
C ASP A 135 -7.54 -6.10 -22.93
N PHE A 136 -8.78 -6.34 -22.48
CA PHE A 136 -9.87 -6.81 -23.34
C PHE A 136 -10.21 -5.82 -24.45
N MET A 137 -10.30 -4.53 -24.13
CA MET A 137 -10.56 -3.49 -25.14
C MET A 137 -9.45 -3.41 -26.18
N LYS A 138 -8.18 -3.44 -25.75
CA LYS A 138 -7.03 -3.44 -26.68
C LYS A 138 -7.06 -4.65 -27.61
N ALA A 139 -7.36 -5.83 -27.09
CA ALA A 139 -7.46 -7.04 -27.91
C ALA A 139 -8.58 -6.93 -28.96
N LYS A 140 -9.70 -6.29 -28.60
CA LYS A 140 -10.81 -6.05 -29.53
C LYS A 140 -10.47 -5.02 -30.61
N ASP A 141 -9.81 -3.92 -30.26
CA ASP A 141 -9.38 -2.91 -31.23
C ASP A 141 -8.39 -3.49 -32.24
N GLU A 142 -7.44 -4.34 -31.79
CA GLU A 142 -6.49 -5.03 -32.67
C GLU A 142 -7.17 -6.02 -33.64
N GLU A 143 -8.25 -6.68 -33.21
CA GLU A 143 -9.05 -7.58 -34.04
C GLU A 143 -9.79 -6.80 -35.15
N ILE A 144 -10.33 -5.62 -34.82
CA ILE A 144 -11.05 -4.77 -35.78
C ILE A 144 -10.10 -4.18 -36.83
N HIS A 145 -8.89 -3.76 -36.45
CA HIS A 145 -7.93 -3.15 -37.38
C HIS A 145 -7.21 -4.15 -38.31
N LYS A 146 -7.30 -5.46 -38.03
CA LYS A 146 -6.71 -6.51 -38.88
C LYS A 146 -7.64 -7.01 -40.00
N ASN A 147 -8.94 -6.69 -39.93
CA ASN A 147 -9.95 -7.01 -40.94
C ASN A 147 -10.25 -5.80 -41.83
#